data_AF-A0A940BIC2-F1
#
_entry.id   AF-A0A940BIC2-F1
#
_cell.length_a   1.000
_cell.length_b   1.000
_cell.length_c   1.000
_cell.angle_alpha   90.00
_cell.angle_beta   90.00
_cell.angle_gamma   90.00
#
_symmetry.space_group_name_H-M   'P 1'
#
loop_
_entity.id
_entity.type
_entity.pdbx_description
1 polymer ?
#
loop_
_entity_poly.entity_id
_entity_poly.type
_entity_poly.pdbx_seq_one_letter_code
_entity_poly.pdbx_strand_id
1 'polypeptide(L)'
;MHKAGFVNIVGNPNVGKSTLMNLLVGERISIATFKAQTTRHRIMGILNTPEMQICFSDTPGVLKPNYKLQEQMLQFSESALQDADVLLYVTDMVETPDKNAEFLEKVQRMTCPVLVLINKIDSLTPNPSPKGEGSCQQQLADIVEKWHAILPKAEIIPISALHKFNVDVVLKRIQELLPESPAYFDKDQWTDKPARFFVTEIIREKILLYYDKEIPYSVEVVVEQFKETDKNIHINAVIYVERDSQKGIIIGHQGVALKRVSTEARKSLEKFFGKSIFLEIFVKVDKDWRQSDRAMKSYGYQLE
;
A
#
# COMPACT_ATOMS: atom_id res chain seq x y z
N MET A 1 -18.01 -26.50 2.10
CA MET A 1 -17.29 -25.91 3.25
C MET A 1 -16.78 -24.55 2.79
N HIS A 2 -17.02 -23.48 3.55
CA HIS A 2 -16.53 -22.15 3.20
C HIS A 2 -15.11 -21.96 3.76
N LYS A 3 -14.23 -21.29 3.02
CA LYS A 3 -12.88 -20.93 3.49
C LYS A 3 -12.78 -19.44 3.76
N ALA A 4 -12.17 -19.03 4.85
CA ALA A 4 -11.92 -17.62 5.09
C ALA A 4 -10.65 -17.41 5.90
N GLY A 5 -9.96 -16.30 5.65
CA GLY A 5 -8.77 -15.94 6.42
C GLY A 5 -8.12 -14.63 5.98
N PHE A 6 -7.13 -14.22 6.76
CA PHE A 6 -6.37 -12.99 6.60
C PHE A 6 -5.09 -13.25 5.81
N VAL A 7 -4.91 -12.48 4.73
CA VAL A 7 -3.76 -12.60 3.83
C VAL A 7 -3.00 -11.29 3.80
N ASN A 8 -1.90 -11.24 4.53
CA ASN A 8 -1.18 -9.99 4.76
C ASN A 8 -0.04 -9.82 3.74
N ILE A 9 0.01 -8.64 3.13
CA ILE A 9 0.97 -8.27 2.07
C ILE A 9 2.03 -7.37 2.69
N VAL A 10 3.24 -7.90 2.84
CA VAL A 10 4.39 -7.21 3.42
C VAL A 10 5.55 -7.12 2.44
N GLY A 11 6.54 -6.30 2.76
CA GLY A 11 7.74 -6.11 1.94
C GLY A 11 8.20 -4.66 1.88
N ASN A 12 9.36 -4.44 1.27
CA ASN A 12 10.00 -3.13 1.20
C ASN A 12 9.14 -2.09 0.44
N PRO A 13 9.38 -0.79 0.60
CA PRO A 13 8.73 0.24 -0.20
C PRO A 13 8.90 -0.01 -1.71
N ASN A 14 7.91 0.40 -2.51
CA ASN A 14 7.94 0.36 -3.98
C ASN A 14 8.02 -1.00 -4.67
N VAL A 15 8.02 -2.13 -3.96
CA VAL A 15 8.01 -3.49 -4.57
C VAL A 15 6.68 -3.86 -5.27
N GLY A 16 5.64 -3.05 -5.12
CA GLY A 16 4.35 -3.22 -5.80
C GLY A 16 3.23 -3.88 -4.99
N LYS A 17 3.31 -3.85 -3.65
CA LYS A 17 2.28 -4.37 -2.72
C LYS A 17 0.87 -3.84 -3.04
N SER A 18 0.69 -2.52 -3.07
CA SER A 18 -0.61 -1.89 -3.34
C SER A 18 -1.12 -2.17 -4.76
N THR A 19 -0.22 -2.28 -5.74
CA THR A 19 -0.59 -2.69 -7.11
C THR A 19 -1.15 -4.11 -7.12
N LEU A 20 -0.49 -5.03 -6.42
CA LEU A 20 -0.94 -6.40 -6.27
C LEU A 20 -2.28 -6.48 -5.52
N MET A 21 -2.42 -5.73 -4.42
CA MET A 21 -3.67 -5.69 -3.65
C MET A 21 -4.85 -5.21 -4.51
N ASN A 22 -4.70 -4.08 -5.20
CA ASN A 22 -5.75 -3.54 -6.07
C ASN A 22 -6.14 -4.55 -7.17
N LEU A 23 -5.17 -5.28 -7.71
CA LEU A 23 -5.43 -6.31 -8.71
C LEU A 23 -6.18 -7.52 -8.13
N LEU A 24 -5.77 -8.00 -6.95
CA LEU A 24 -6.36 -9.17 -6.30
C LEU A 24 -7.80 -8.91 -5.85
N VAL A 25 -8.07 -7.71 -5.34
CA VAL A 25 -9.43 -7.33 -4.91
C VAL A 25 -10.29 -6.90 -6.11
N GLY A 26 -9.67 -6.45 -7.20
CA GLY A 26 -10.36 -5.96 -8.41
C GLY A 26 -10.79 -4.49 -8.32
N GLU A 27 -10.61 -3.87 -7.16
CA GLU A 27 -10.95 -2.47 -6.89
C GLU A 27 -9.71 -1.66 -6.51
N ARG A 28 -9.77 -0.34 -6.73
CA ARG A 28 -8.67 0.56 -6.37
C ARG A 28 -8.83 1.04 -4.93
N ILE A 29 -8.23 0.29 -4.01
CA ILE A 29 -8.32 0.54 -2.56
C ILE A 29 -7.10 1.31 -2.03
N SER A 30 -5.92 1.04 -2.58
CA SER A 30 -4.65 1.63 -2.11
C SER A 30 -3.98 2.49 -3.17
N ILE A 31 -3.21 3.49 -2.73
CA ILE A 31 -2.39 4.33 -3.62
C ILE A 31 -1.25 3.50 -4.22
N ALA A 32 -1.21 3.43 -5.56
CA ALA A 32 -0.14 2.77 -6.30
C ALA A 32 0.60 3.78 -7.18
N THR A 33 1.78 4.22 -6.72
CA THR A 33 2.66 5.14 -7.48
C THR A 33 4.12 4.70 -7.32
N PHE A 34 5.02 5.29 -8.12
CA PHE A 34 6.46 5.04 -8.02
C PHE A 34 7.14 5.77 -6.84
N LYS A 35 6.41 6.67 -6.15
CA LYS A 35 6.93 7.39 -4.98
C LYS A 35 7.00 6.44 -3.79
N ALA A 36 8.04 6.59 -2.98
CA ALA A 36 8.18 5.83 -1.74
C ALA A 36 7.11 6.25 -0.72
N GLN A 37 6.94 5.45 0.34
CA GLN A 37 6.05 5.76 1.48
C GLN A 37 4.61 6.11 1.05
N THR A 38 4.11 5.44 0.01
CA THR A 38 2.72 5.56 -0.43
C THR A 38 1.79 5.03 0.64
N THR A 39 1.86 3.77 1.04
CA THR A 39 0.98 3.23 2.09
C THR A 39 1.50 3.63 3.47
N ARG A 40 0.70 4.34 4.27
CA ARG A 40 1.04 4.72 5.66
C ARG A 40 0.15 4.08 6.73
N HIS A 41 -1.04 3.65 6.36
CA HIS A 41 -1.95 2.88 7.22
C HIS A 41 -2.06 1.45 6.69
N ARG A 42 -2.40 0.51 7.57
CA ARG A 42 -2.86 -0.82 7.17
C ARG A 42 -4.25 -0.70 6.55
N ILE A 43 -4.42 -1.16 5.31
CA ILE A 43 -5.67 -1.09 4.55
C ILE A 43 -6.16 -2.52 4.29
N MET A 44 -7.41 -2.82 4.62
CA MET A 44 -8.01 -4.10 4.32
C MET A 44 -8.79 -4.05 3.00
N GLY A 45 -8.63 -5.10 2.19
CA GLY A 45 -9.39 -5.33 0.96
C GLY A 45 -9.97 -6.72 1.00
N ILE A 46 -11.27 -6.83 0.77
CA ILE A 46 -12.02 -8.06 0.99
C ILE A 46 -12.44 -8.60 -0.38
N LEU A 47 -11.96 -9.79 -0.71
CA LEU A 47 -12.39 -10.53 -1.89
C LEU A 47 -13.40 -11.60 -1.45
N ASN A 48 -14.64 -11.46 -1.93
CA ASN A 48 -15.73 -12.38 -1.64
C ASN A 48 -16.06 -13.25 -2.86
N THR A 49 -16.14 -14.57 -2.64
CA THR A 49 -16.76 -15.51 -3.59
C THR A 49 -17.82 -16.34 -2.84
N PRO A 50 -18.63 -17.15 -3.55
CA PRO A 50 -19.55 -18.09 -2.89
C PRO A 50 -18.84 -19.11 -1.99
N GLU A 51 -17.59 -19.44 -2.31
CA GLU A 51 -16.84 -20.54 -1.68
C GLU A 51 -15.79 -20.04 -0.67
N MET A 52 -15.37 -18.77 -0.77
CA MET A 52 -14.35 -18.21 0.10
C MET A 52 -14.50 -16.71 0.39
N GLN A 53 -13.83 -16.25 1.46
CA GLN A 53 -13.58 -14.84 1.73
C GLN A 53 -12.10 -14.62 2.07
N ILE A 54 -11.42 -13.77 1.31
CA ILE A 54 -10.03 -13.42 1.55
C ILE A 54 -9.96 -11.98 2.05
N CYS A 55 -9.43 -11.79 3.25
CA CYS A 55 -9.20 -10.47 3.83
C CYS A 55 -7.74 -10.08 3.59
N PHE A 56 -7.47 -9.43 2.45
CA PHE A 56 -6.14 -8.92 2.14
C PHE A 56 -5.81 -7.73 3.03
N SER A 57 -4.54 -7.60 3.41
CA SER A 57 -4.07 -6.40 4.08
C SER A 57 -2.81 -5.84 3.42
N ASP A 58 -2.89 -4.62 2.88
CA ASP A 58 -1.71 -3.87 2.43
C ASP A 58 -1.15 -3.07 3.59
N THR A 59 0.13 -3.28 3.85
CA THR A 59 0.84 -2.61 4.93
C THR A 59 1.78 -1.54 4.39
N PRO A 60 2.18 -0.58 5.22
CA PRO A 60 3.33 0.25 4.93
C PRO A 60 4.56 -0.58 4.51
N GLY A 61 5.43 0.03 3.71
CA GLY A 61 6.68 -0.62 3.32
C GLY A 61 7.65 -0.71 4.50
N VAL A 62 8.26 -1.87 4.66
CA VAL A 62 9.22 -2.12 5.75
C VAL A 62 10.46 -1.25 5.54
N LEU A 63 10.74 -0.38 6.49
CA LEU A 63 11.87 0.55 6.44
C LEU A 63 12.43 0.78 7.84
N LYS A 64 13.71 1.15 7.92
CA LYS A 64 14.32 1.61 9.16
C LYS A 64 13.77 3.00 9.53
N PRO A 65 13.07 3.16 10.66
CA PRO A 65 12.46 4.44 11.03
C PRO A 65 13.50 5.52 11.35
N ASN A 66 13.18 6.76 10.98
CA ASN A 66 13.96 7.95 11.33
C ASN A 66 13.17 8.96 12.18
N TYR A 67 11.85 8.77 12.28
CA TYR A 67 10.92 9.66 12.99
C TYR A 67 9.65 8.89 13.35
N LYS A 68 8.85 9.42 14.29
CA LYS A 68 7.74 8.68 14.90
C LYS A 68 6.71 8.14 13.91
N LEU A 69 6.32 8.90 12.90
CA LEU A 69 5.41 8.38 11.86
C LEU A 69 5.96 7.09 11.22
N GLN A 70 7.26 7.00 10.95
CA GLN A 70 7.86 5.79 10.40
C GLN A 70 7.90 4.64 11.41
N GLU A 71 8.03 4.94 12.71
CA GLU A 71 7.94 3.92 13.76
C GLU A 71 6.53 3.32 13.80
N GLN A 72 5.50 4.17 13.73
CA GLN A 72 4.10 3.73 13.64
C GLN A 72 3.83 2.93 12.36
N MET A 73 4.37 3.37 11.22
CA MET A 73 4.27 2.63 9.96
C MET A 73 4.91 1.23 10.06
N LEU A 74 6.08 1.12 10.70
CA LEU A 74 6.72 -0.17 10.93
C LEU A 74 5.87 -1.04 11.86
N GLN A 75 5.26 -0.48 12.91
CA GLN A 75 4.35 -1.21 13.80
C GLN A 75 3.15 -1.79 13.04
N PHE A 76 2.58 -1.08 12.04
CA PHE A 76 1.55 -1.65 11.17
C PHE A 76 2.05 -2.84 10.32
N SER A 77 3.28 -2.79 9.83
CA SER A 77 3.89 -3.91 9.10
C SER A 77 4.17 -5.11 10.01
N GLU A 78 4.55 -4.85 11.26
CA GLU A 78 4.84 -5.91 12.26
C GLU A 78 3.56 -6.55 12.82
N SER A 79 2.51 -5.77 13.05
CA SER A 79 1.22 -6.31 13.52
C SER A 79 0.60 -7.26 12.49
N ALA A 80 0.79 -6.97 11.19
CA ALA A 80 0.39 -7.86 10.11
C ALA A 80 1.15 -9.20 10.07
N LEU A 81 2.23 -9.38 10.85
CA LEU A 81 2.85 -10.70 10.99
C LEU A 81 2.15 -11.56 12.04
N GLN A 82 1.35 -10.96 12.94
CA GLN A 82 0.76 -11.66 14.08
C GLN A 82 -0.56 -12.35 13.76
N ASP A 83 -1.35 -11.78 12.83
CA ASP A 83 -2.71 -12.21 12.52
C ASP A 83 -2.85 -12.83 11.10
N ALA A 84 -1.73 -13.14 10.43
CA ALA A 84 -1.74 -13.71 9.08
C ALA A 84 -2.05 -15.21 9.10
N ASP A 85 -3.11 -15.62 8.39
CA ASP A 85 -3.30 -17.03 8.00
C ASP A 85 -2.38 -17.41 6.84
N VAL A 86 -2.08 -16.46 5.95
CA VAL A 86 -1.08 -16.58 4.87
C VAL A 86 -0.33 -15.25 4.75
N LEU A 87 1.00 -15.29 4.67
CA LEU A 87 1.82 -14.11 4.44
C LEU A 87 2.28 -14.04 2.97
N LEU A 88 2.04 -12.92 2.31
CA LEU A 88 2.63 -12.59 1.02
C LEU A 88 3.81 -11.65 1.25
N TYR A 89 5.03 -12.16 1.13
CA TYR A 89 6.24 -11.34 1.15
C TYR A 89 6.57 -10.88 -0.27
N VAL A 90 6.27 -9.63 -0.59
CA VAL A 90 6.52 -9.06 -1.92
C VAL A 90 7.91 -8.45 -1.98
N THR A 91 8.66 -8.81 -2.99
CA THR A 91 9.98 -8.27 -3.34
C THR A 91 10.01 -7.94 -4.83
N ASP A 92 11.12 -7.39 -5.34
CA ASP A 92 11.33 -7.23 -6.78
C ASP A 92 12.74 -7.67 -7.20
N MET A 93 13.06 -7.47 -8.49
CA MET A 93 14.35 -7.89 -9.07
C MET A 93 15.55 -7.03 -8.63
N VAL A 94 15.30 -5.89 -7.97
CA VAL A 94 16.32 -4.90 -7.59
C VAL A 94 16.56 -4.93 -6.08
N GLU A 95 15.51 -5.17 -5.30
CA GLU A 95 15.61 -5.21 -3.85
C GLU A 95 16.51 -6.35 -3.36
N THR A 96 17.32 -6.01 -2.37
CA THR A 96 18.22 -6.95 -1.73
C THR A 96 17.71 -7.29 -0.33
N PRO A 97 17.78 -8.56 0.08
CA PRO A 97 17.21 -9.01 1.37
C PRO A 97 17.84 -8.36 2.61
N ASP A 98 19.06 -7.84 2.50
CA ASP A 98 19.83 -7.26 3.61
C ASP A 98 19.26 -5.94 4.15
N LYS A 99 18.41 -5.24 3.39
CA LYS A 99 17.88 -3.93 3.80
C LYS A 99 17.08 -3.96 5.11
N ASN A 100 16.42 -5.08 5.41
CA ASN A 100 15.57 -5.23 6.61
C ASN A 100 15.74 -6.64 7.22
N ALA A 101 16.98 -7.02 7.52
CA ALA A 101 17.30 -8.34 8.09
C ALA A 101 16.49 -8.65 9.37
N GLU A 102 16.34 -7.69 10.27
CA GLU A 102 15.54 -7.85 11.51
C GLU A 102 14.07 -8.21 11.23
N PHE A 103 13.49 -7.66 10.16
CA PHE A 103 12.11 -8.00 9.76
C PHE A 103 12.05 -9.39 9.15
N LEU A 104 13.04 -9.78 8.33
CA LEU A 104 13.14 -11.12 7.77
C LEU A 104 13.31 -12.20 8.85
N GLU A 105 14.05 -11.92 9.92
CA GLU A 105 14.14 -12.83 11.07
C GLU A 105 12.78 -13.07 11.72
N LYS A 106 11.90 -12.05 11.79
CA LYS A 106 10.53 -12.21 12.27
C LYS A 106 9.73 -13.10 11.32
N VAL A 107 9.85 -12.87 10.01
CA VAL A 107 9.19 -13.70 8.97
C VAL A 107 9.65 -15.16 9.03
N GLN A 108 10.94 -15.43 9.23
CA GLN A 108 11.49 -16.79 9.37
C GLN A 108 10.89 -17.58 10.55
N ARG A 109 10.47 -16.88 11.61
CA ARG A 109 9.89 -17.49 12.82
C ARG A 109 8.40 -17.74 12.70
N MET A 110 7.75 -17.25 11.63
CA MET A 110 6.32 -17.45 11.43
C MET A 110 5.99 -18.93 11.20
N THR A 111 4.83 -19.32 11.69
CA THR A 111 4.29 -20.68 11.55
C THR A 111 3.29 -20.78 10.40
N CYS A 112 2.68 -19.65 10.00
CA CYS A 112 1.78 -19.63 8.87
C CYS A 112 2.55 -19.82 7.55
N PRO A 113 1.88 -20.30 6.48
CA PRO A 113 2.44 -20.33 5.14
C PRO A 113 2.96 -18.96 4.68
N VAL A 114 4.13 -18.94 4.06
CA VAL A 114 4.75 -17.74 3.47
C VAL A 114 4.93 -17.95 1.98
N LEU A 115 4.36 -17.04 1.18
CA LEU A 115 4.59 -16.96 -0.26
C LEU A 115 5.48 -15.75 -0.56
N VAL A 116 6.68 -15.99 -1.09
CA VAL A 116 7.57 -14.92 -1.57
C VAL A 116 7.23 -14.62 -3.02
N LEU A 117 6.76 -13.40 -3.27
CA LEU A 117 6.35 -12.95 -4.59
C LEU A 117 7.43 -12.03 -5.16
N ILE A 118 8.19 -12.54 -6.14
CA ILE A 118 9.19 -11.73 -6.86
C ILE A 118 8.46 -10.97 -7.97
N ASN A 119 8.13 -9.72 -7.69
CA ASN A 119 7.35 -8.88 -8.59
C ASN A 119 8.23 -8.14 -9.61
N LYS A 120 7.59 -7.51 -10.60
CA LYS A 120 8.21 -6.71 -11.66
C LYS A 120 9.20 -7.48 -12.53
N ILE A 121 8.95 -8.77 -12.75
CA ILE A 121 9.79 -9.58 -13.65
C ILE A 121 9.76 -9.07 -15.10
N ASP A 122 8.74 -8.30 -15.45
CA ASP A 122 8.64 -7.58 -16.73
C ASP A 122 9.73 -6.52 -16.93
N SER A 123 10.35 -6.05 -15.84
CA SER A 123 11.44 -5.08 -15.89
C SER A 123 12.80 -5.72 -16.16
N LEU A 124 12.87 -7.05 -16.28
CA LEU A 124 14.11 -7.76 -16.61
C LEU A 124 14.55 -7.47 -18.02
N THR A 125 15.74 -6.90 -18.14
CA THR A 125 16.44 -6.75 -19.41
C THR A 125 17.58 -7.77 -19.50
N PRO A 126 17.87 -8.30 -20.70
CA PRO A 126 19.06 -9.12 -20.90
C PRO A 126 20.29 -8.32 -20.48
N ASN A 127 21.12 -8.86 -19.59
CA ASN A 127 22.31 -8.15 -19.13
C ASN A 127 23.42 -8.38 -20.16
N PRO A 128 23.98 -7.33 -20.80
CA PRO A 128 25.18 -7.48 -21.61
C PRO A 128 26.40 -7.59 -20.69
N SER A 129 26.52 -8.71 -19.98
CA SER A 129 27.75 -9.00 -19.24
C SER A 129 28.89 -9.34 -20.22
N PRO A 130 30.14 -8.91 -19.96
CA PRO A 130 31.31 -9.20 -20.79
C PRO A 130 31.66 -10.71 -20.89
N LYS A 131 30.93 -11.56 -20.17
CA LYS A 131 31.03 -13.03 -20.21
C LYS A 131 29.92 -13.72 -21.03
N GLY A 132 29.05 -12.98 -21.73
CA GLY A 132 28.13 -13.53 -22.73
C GLY A 132 26.97 -14.39 -22.20
N GLU A 133 26.83 -14.56 -20.88
CA GLU A 133 25.84 -15.48 -20.29
C GLU A 133 25.06 -14.76 -19.18
N GLY A 134 23.81 -14.46 -19.44
CA GLY A 134 22.92 -13.83 -18.48
C GLY A 134 21.55 -13.55 -19.08
N SER A 135 20.89 -14.60 -19.60
CA SER A 135 19.48 -14.50 -20.00
C SER A 135 18.64 -14.02 -18.81
N CYS A 136 17.50 -13.38 -19.06
CA CYS A 136 16.58 -12.98 -17.99
C CYS A 136 16.20 -14.17 -17.09
N GLN A 137 16.23 -15.38 -17.64
CA GLN A 137 15.98 -16.62 -16.92
C GLN A 137 17.06 -16.94 -15.87
N GLN A 138 18.34 -16.73 -16.18
CA GLN A 138 19.42 -16.95 -15.20
C GLN A 138 19.33 -15.95 -14.04
N GLN A 139 19.08 -14.67 -14.34
CA GLN A 139 18.93 -13.64 -13.31
C GLN A 139 17.77 -13.95 -12.36
N LEU A 140 16.66 -14.46 -12.91
CA LEU A 140 15.51 -14.87 -12.12
C LEU A 140 15.84 -16.10 -11.26
N ALA A 141 16.51 -17.10 -11.82
CA ALA A 141 16.94 -18.29 -11.08
C ALA A 141 17.84 -17.91 -9.89
N ASP A 142 18.84 -17.05 -10.11
CA ASP A 142 19.75 -16.59 -9.05
C ASP A 142 19.00 -15.89 -7.91
N ILE A 143 17.98 -15.08 -8.22
CA ILE A 143 17.18 -14.39 -7.22
C ILE A 143 16.26 -15.35 -6.47
N VAL A 144 15.67 -16.32 -7.17
CA VAL A 144 14.88 -17.39 -6.54
C VAL A 144 15.74 -18.19 -5.56
N GLU A 145 16.94 -18.60 -5.96
CA GLU A 145 17.87 -19.33 -5.08
C GLU A 145 18.25 -18.51 -3.83
N LYS A 146 18.54 -17.21 -4.00
CA LYS A 146 18.84 -16.31 -2.87
C LYS A 146 17.66 -16.23 -1.89
N TRP A 147 16.45 -16.05 -2.38
CA TRP A 147 15.26 -15.99 -1.52
C TRP A 147 14.98 -17.34 -0.86
N HIS A 148 15.23 -18.45 -1.55
CA HIS A 148 15.07 -19.79 -0.98
C HIS A 148 16.08 -20.05 0.15
N ALA A 149 17.33 -19.60 0.00
CA ALA A 149 18.33 -19.71 1.05
C ALA A 149 17.95 -18.92 2.32
N ILE A 150 17.25 -17.80 2.17
CA ILE A 150 16.85 -16.92 3.29
C ILE A 150 15.54 -17.37 3.93
N LEU A 151 14.57 -17.80 3.13
CA LEU A 151 13.27 -18.29 3.57
C LEU A 151 13.03 -19.70 3.03
N PRO A 152 13.71 -20.74 3.57
CA PRO A 152 13.69 -22.09 3.01
C PRO A 152 12.32 -22.77 3.08
N LYS A 153 11.44 -22.30 3.97
CA LYS A 153 10.05 -22.79 4.10
C LYS A 153 9.06 -22.07 3.17
N ALA A 154 9.48 -20.98 2.52
CA ALA A 154 8.58 -20.20 1.69
C ALA A 154 8.48 -20.77 0.28
N GLU A 155 7.28 -20.68 -0.29
CA GLU A 155 7.08 -20.93 -1.72
C GLU A 155 7.39 -19.64 -2.49
N ILE A 156 8.18 -19.74 -3.54
CA ILE A 156 8.65 -18.58 -4.31
C ILE A 156 7.95 -18.55 -5.65
N ILE A 157 7.24 -17.45 -5.93
CA ILE A 157 6.43 -17.30 -7.14
C ILE A 157 6.83 -15.99 -7.84
N PRO A 158 7.51 -16.07 -8.99
CA PRO A 158 7.74 -14.90 -9.84
C PRO A 158 6.44 -14.39 -10.45
N ILE A 159 6.18 -13.08 -10.34
CA ILE A 159 4.95 -12.44 -10.83
C ILE A 159 5.22 -11.11 -11.56
N SER A 160 4.24 -10.68 -12.35
CA SER A 160 4.10 -9.26 -12.72
C SER A 160 2.70 -8.80 -12.37
N ALA A 161 2.57 -8.01 -11.30
CA ALA A 161 1.28 -7.41 -10.93
C ALA A 161 0.79 -6.44 -12.02
N LEU A 162 1.70 -5.77 -12.72
CA LEU A 162 1.35 -4.83 -13.80
C LEU A 162 0.73 -5.55 -15.00
N HIS A 163 1.29 -6.70 -15.38
CA HIS A 163 0.86 -7.48 -16.54
C HIS A 163 -0.01 -8.69 -16.19
N LYS A 164 -0.43 -8.81 -14.91
CA LYS A 164 -1.23 -9.92 -14.38
C LYS A 164 -0.61 -11.31 -14.60
N PHE A 165 0.72 -11.37 -14.70
CA PHE A 165 1.44 -12.63 -14.92
C PHE A 165 1.55 -13.41 -13.60
N ASN A 166 1.16 -14.68 -13.60
CA ASN A 166 1.15 -15.61 -12.46
C ASN A 166 0.32 -15.17 -11.23
N VAL A 167 -0.49 -14.12 -11.35
CA VAL A 167 -1.30 -13.63 -10.22
C VAL A 167 -2.47 -14.59 -9.92
N ASP A 168 -2.99 -15.25 -10.95
CA ASP A 168 -3.98 -16.33 -10.85
C ASP A 168 -3.43 -17.55 -10.08
N VAL A 169 -2.16 -17.91 -10.32
CA VAL A 169 -1.46 -18.97 -9.59
C VAL A 169 -1.34 -18.61 -8.11
N VAL A 170 -0.98 -17.36 -7.79
CA VAL A 170 -0.93 -16.87 -6.40
C VAL A 170 -2.31 -16.96 -5.74
N LEU A 171 -3.36 -16.51 -6.42
CA LEU A 171 -4.73 -16.55 -5.88
C LEU A 171 -5.19 -17.99 -5.59
N LYS A 172 -4.95 -18.92 -6.53
CA LYS A 172 -5.25 -20.33 -6.35
C LYS A 172 -4.49 -20.92 -5.15
N ARG A 173 -3.20 -20.59 -5.01
CA ARG A 173 -2.39 -21.09 -3.91
C ARG A 173 -2.90 -20.58 -2.56
N ILE A 174 -3.28 -19.30 -2.48
CA ILE A 174 -3.93 -18.74 -1.28
C ILE A 174 -5.19 -19.52 -0.94
N GLN A 175 -6.08 -19.79 -1.91
CA GLN A 175 -7.30 -20.56 -1.68
C GLN A 175 -7.05 -21.97 -1.12
N GLU A 176 -5.99 -22.63 -1.57
CA GLU A 176 -5.57 -23.94 -1.05
C GLU A 176 -5.12 -23.86 0.41
N LEU A 177 -4.39 -22.80 0.76
CA LEU A 177 -3.80 -22.58 2.08
C LEU A 177 -4.80 -22.05 3.12
N LEU A 178 -5.88 -21.39 2.70
CA LEU A 178 -6.87 -20.81 3.61
C LEU A 178 -7.56 -21.89 4.47
N PRO A 179 -7.79 -21.60 5.76
CA PRO A 179 -8.50 -22.51 6.65
C PRO A 179 -10.00 -22.54 6.35
N GLU A 180 -10.67 -23.60 6.81
CA GLU A 180 -12.13 -23.67 6.82
C GLU A 180 -12.66 -22.74 7.90
N SER A 181 -13.49 -21.76 7.50
CA SER A 181 -13.99 -20.72 8.38
C SER A 181 -15.21 -20.04 7.77
N PRO A 182 -16.21 -19.63 8.58
CA PRO A 182 -17.25 -18.73 8.09
C PRO A 182 -16.67 -17.40 7.60
N ALA A 183 -17.43 -16.65 6.82
CA ALA A 183 -17.05 -15.28 6.46
C ALA A 183 -16.94 -14.40 7.72
N TYR A 184 -15.92 -13.55 7.78
CA TYR A 184 -15.70 -12.55 8.83
C TYR A 184 -16.51 -11.28 8.60
N PHE A 185 -16.75 -10.94 7.33
CA PHE A 185 -17.44 -9.72 6.90
C PHE A 185 -18.61 -10.03 5.98
N ASP A 186 -19.50 -9.03 5.81
CA ASP A 186 -20.60 -9.11 4.86
C ASP A 186 -20.11 -9.28 3.42
N LYS A 187 -20.92 -9.95 2.59
CA LYS A 187 -20.52 -10.35 1.23
C LYS A 187 -20.39 -9.19 0.25
N ASP A 188 -21.04 -8.07 0.53
CA ASP A 188 -20.98 -6.81 -0.22
C ASP A 188 -19.87 -5.86 0.27
N GLN A 189 -19.27 -6.15 1.43
CA GLN A 189 -18.16 -5.38 1.96
C GLN A 189 -16.86 -5.72 1.21
N TRP A 190 -16.16 -4.69 0.75
CA TRP A 190 -14.89 -4.80 0.01
C TRP A 190 -13.69 -4.19 0.76
N THR A 191 -13.90 -3.47 1.87
CA THR A 191 -12.85 -2.84 2.70
C THR A 191 -13.33 -2.53 4.12
N ASP A 192 -12.42 -2.30 5.05
CA ASP A 192 -12.68 -1.82 6.42
C ASP A 192 -12.73 -0.28 6.51
N LYS A 193 -12.30 0.44 5.47
CA LYS A 193 -12.11 1.89 5.53
C LYS A 193 -13.38 2.68 5.21
N PRO A 194 -13.66 3.77 5.95
CA PRO A 194 -14.77 4.66 5.65
C PRO A 194 -14.53 5.48 4.38
N ALA A 195 -15.59 5.98 3.74
CA ALA A 195 -15.50 6.84 2.55
C ALA A 195 -14.52 8.02 2.69
N ARG A 196 -14.46 8.64 3.89
CA ARG A 196 -13.55 9.75 4.20
C ARG A 196 -12.08 9.38 4.05
N PHE A 197 -11.71 8.12 4.33
CA PHE A 197 -10.35 7.64 4.16
C PHE A 197 -9.93 7.70 2.68
N PHE A 198 -10.79 7.25 1.76
CA PHE A 198 -10.50 7.30 0.33
C PHE A 198 -10.38 8.72 -0.20
N VAL A 199 -11.11 9.68 0.38
CA VAL A 199 -10.93 11.10 0.08
C VAL A 199 -9.51 11.57 0.44
N THR A 200 -9.07 11.27 1.68
CA THR A 200 -7.71 11.54 2.16
C THR A 200 -6.67 10.92 1.23
N GLU A 201 -6.82 9.64 0.90
CA GLU A 201 -5.86 8.92 0.06
C GLU A 201 -5.82 9.43 -1.38
N ILE A 202 -6.97 9.73 -1.99
CA ILE A 202 -7.01 10.26 -3.35
C ILE A 202 -6.34 11.64 -3.45
N ILE A 203 -6.57 12.52 -2.47
CA ILE A 203 -5.89 13.83 -2.42
C ILE A 203 -4.38 13.62 -2.23
N ARG A 204 -4.00 12.75 -1.27
CA ARG A 204 -2.60 12.45 -0.97
C ARG A 204 -1.86 11.84 -2.16
N GLU A 205 -2.53 11.00 -2.95
CA GLU A 205 -2.00 10.49 -4.22
C GLU A 205 -1.62 11.64 -5.16
N LYS A 206 -2.48 12.65 -5.32
CA LYS A 206 -2.18 13.78 -6.20
C LYS A 206 -1.02 14.60 -5.68
N ILE A 207 -0.88 14.71 -4.36
CA ILE A 207 0.29 15.35 -3.74
C ILE A 207 1.56 14.53 -4.06
N LEU A 208 1.51 13.21 -3.91
CA LEU A 208 2.64 12.33 -4.28
C LEU A 208 3.01 12.46 -5.76
N LEU A 209 2.03 12.60 -6.66
CA LEU A 209 2.28 12.70 -8.10
C LEU A 209 2.81 14.07 -8.55
N TYR A 210 2.37 15.17 -7.93
CA TYR A 210 2.64 16.52 -8.43
C TYR A 210 3.68 17.31 -7.63
N TYR A 211 4.12 16.82 -6.48
CA TYR A 211 5.22 17.41 -5.74
C TYR A 211 6.41 16.46 -5.64
N ASP A 212 7.58 17.07 -5.48
CA ASP A 212 8.85 16.38 -5.43
C ASP A 212 9.58 16.63 -4.12
N LYS A 213 10.76 16.01 -4.01
CA LYS A 213 11.64 16.10 -2.85
C LYS A 213 10.89 15.70 -1.57
N GLU A 214 11.01 16.49 -0.50
CA GLU A 214 10.45 16.21 0.82
C GLU A 214 8.95 16.53 0.95
N ILE A 215 8.38 17.29 0.02
CA ILE A 215 7.03 17.85 0.16
C ILE A 215 5.96 16.77 0.31
N PRO A 216 5.86 15.74 -0.55
CA PRO A 216 4.84 14.71 -0.39
C PRO A 216 4.93 13.91 0.91
N TYR A 217 6.11 13.86 1.52
CA TYR A 217 6.37 13.06 2.71
C TYR A 217 6.14 13.84 4.01
N SER A 218 5.88 15.14 3.91
CA SER A 218 5.61 16.05 5.04
C SER A 218 4.16 16.50 5.14
N VAL A 219 3.27 15.94 4.30
CA VAL A 219 1.83 16.23 4.33
C VAL A 219 1.02 15.22 5.12
N GLU A 220 -0.09 15.68 5.71
CA GLU A 220 -1.20 14.88 6.20
C GLU A 220 -2.52 15.44 5.66
N VAL A 221 -3.49 14.59 5.31
CA VAL A 221 -4.76 15.05 4.72
C VAL A 221 -5.93 14.62 5.60
N VAL A 222 -6.68 15.60 6.08
CA VAL A 222 -7.82 15.36 6.98
C VAL A 222 -9.11 15.88 6.34
N VAL A 223 -10.16 15.06 6.35
CA VAL A 223 -11.50 15.46 5.94
C VAL A 223 -12.27 16.03 7.13
N GLU A 224 -12.43 17.36 7.18
CA GLU A 224 -13.20 18.06 8.22
C GLU A 224 -14.72 17.92 7.99
N GLN A 225 -15.16 17.88 6.73
CA GLN A 225 -16.57 17.71 6.38
C GLN A 225 -16.74 16.75 5.22
N PHE A 226 -17.72 15.85 5.34
CA PHE A 226 -18.21 14.98 4.28
C PHE A 226 -19.73 14.94 4.38
N LYS A 227 -20.43 15.62 3.47
CA LYS A 227 -21.89 15.69 3.40
C LYS A 227 -22.34 15.09 2.08
N GLU A 228 -23.00 13.96 2.17
CA GLU A 228 -23.45 13.19 1.02
C GLU A 228 -24.96 13.32 0.83
N THR A 229 -25.37 13.41 -0.43
CA THR A 229 -26.74 13.31 -0.91
C THR A 229 -26.81 12.22 -1.98
N ASP A 230 -27.99 11.98 -2.55
CA ASP A 230 -28.14 10.96 -3.61
C ASP A 230 -27.29 11.25 -4.85
N LYS A 231 -27.10 12.53 -5.20
CA LYS A 231 -26.41 12.95 -6.43
C LYS A 231 -25.04 13.59 -6.21
N ASN A 232 -24.83 14.22 -5.05
CA ASN A 232 -23.70 15.11 -4.81
C ASN A 232 -23.03 14.81 -3.47
N ILE A 233 -21.72 15.03 -3.38
CA ILE A 233 -20.95 15.00 -2.13
C ILE A 233 -20.20 16.32 -1.96
N HIS A 234 -20.36 16.95 -0.80
CA HIS A 234 -19.64 18.16 -0.39
C HIS A 234 -18.55 17.79 0.61
N ILE A 235 -17.32 18.14 0.28
CA ILE A 235 -16.11 17.72 0.98
C ILE A 235 -15.26 18.94 1.33
N ASN A 236 -14.94 19.10 2.61
CA ASN A 236 -13.93 20.04 3.07
C ASN A 236 -12.75 19.25 3.63
N ALA A 237 -11.58 19.44 3.02
CA ALA A 237 -10.34 18.80 3.42
C ALA A 237 -9.27 19.82 3.79
N VAL A 238 -8.37 19.42 4.68
CA VAL A 238 -7.19 20.18 5.07
C VAL A 238 -5.95 19.37 4.75
N ILE A 239 -5.02 19.97 4.03
CA ILE A 239 -3.65 19.49 3.89
C ILE A 239 -2.82 20.16 4.99
N TYR A 240 -2.37 19.38 5.96
CA TYR A 240 -1.41 19.82 6.97
C TYR A 240 0.01 19.66 6.43
N VAL A 241 0.88 20.62 6.75
CA VAL A 241 2.32 20.60 6.49
C VAL A 241 3.08 20.96 7.76
N GLU A 242 4.37 20.67 7.85
CA GLU A 242 5.17 20.98 9.04
C GLU A 242 5.63 22.43 9.12
N ARG A 243 5.78 23.12 7.99
CA ARG A 243 6.40 24.46 7.92
C ARG A 243 5.67 25.40 6.97
N ASP A 244 5.73 26.70 7.25
CA ASP A 244 5.17 27.74 6.38
C ASP A 244 5.77 27.73 4.97
N SER A 245 7.06 27.41 4.82
CA SER A 245 7.69 27.25 3.52
C SER A 245 7.03 26.15 2.69
N GLN A 246 6.72 25.00 3.31
CA GLN A 246 6.02 23.89 2.66
C GLN A 246 4.58 24.29 2.31
N LYS A 247 3.89 25.06 3.18
CA LYS A 247 2.55 25.60 2.89
C LYS A 247 2.58 26.45 1.63
N GLY A 248 3.56 27.34 1.51
CA GLY A 248 3.78 28.15 0.31
C GLY A 248 3.99 27.29 -0.95
N ILE A 249 4.75 26.20 -0.85
CA ILE A 249 4.99 25.28 -1.97
C ILE A 249 3.71 24.52 -2.37
N ILE A 250 2.95 24.00 -1.40
CA ILE A 250 1.68 23.31 -1.67
C ILE A 250 0.70 24.26 -2.37
N ILE A 251 0.56 25.49 -1.89
CA ILE A 251 -0.31 26.49 -2.54
C ILE A 251 0.22 26.81 -3.96
N GLY A 252 1.53 27.04 -4.07
CA GLY A 252 2.19 27.43 -5.30
C GLY A 252 1.89 28.88 -5.70
N HIS A 253 2.61 29.37 -6.71
CA HIS A 253 2.42 30.72 -7.23
C HIS A 253 0.95 30.95 -7.63
N GLN A 254 0.29 31.96 -7.03
CA GLN A 254 -1.12 32.28 -7.26
C GLN A 254 -2.10 31.10 -7.04
N GLY A 255 -1.73 30.09 -6.23
CA GLY A 255 -2.59 28.94 -5.96
C GLY A 255 -2.65 27.90 -7.08
N VAL A 256 -1.82 28.04 -8.14
CA VAL A 256 -1.88 27.17 -9.33
C VAL A 256 -1.61 25.71 -9.00
N ALA A 257 -0.65 25.43 -8.10
CA ALA A 257 -0.30 24.06 -7.72
C ALA A 257 -1.44 23.39 -6.95
N LEU A 258 -1.99 24.06 -5.93
CA LEU A 258 -3.13 23.55 -5.16
C LEU A 258 -4.38 23.38 -6.03
N LYS A 259 -4.62 24.29 -6.98
CA LYS A 259 -5.72 24.16 -7.93
C LYS A 259 -5.59 22.90 -8.79
N ARG A 260 -4.37 22.54 -9.22
CA ARG A 260 -4.11 21.30 -9.95
C ARG A 260 -4.43 20.08 -9.10
N VAL A 261 -3.94 20.03 -7.86
CA VAL A 261 -4.23 18.94 -6.90
C VAL A 261 -5.74 18.79 -6.69
N SER A 262 -6.43 19.88 -6.37
CA SER A 262 -7.88 19.87 -6.13
C SER A 262 -8.66 19.41 -7.37
N THR A 263 -8.29 19.89 -8.56
CA THR A 263 -8.97 19.51 -9.81
C THR A 263 -8.83 18.03 -10.11
N GLU A 264 -7.61 17.48 -9.99
CA GLU A 264 -7.35 16.07 -10.31
C GLU A 264 -7.85 15.12 -9.22
N ALA A 265 -7.84 15.55 -7.95
CA ALA A 265 -8.47 14.83 -6.86
C ALA A 265 -9.99 14.77 -7.07
N ARG A 266 -10.64 15.91 -7.36
CA ARG A 266 -12.09 15.98 -7.62
C ARG A 266 -12.51 15.02 -8.74
N LYS A 267 -11.83 15.01 -9.88
CA LYS A 267 -12.11 14.07 -10.99
C LYS A 267 -12.00 12.60 -10.54
N SER A 268 -10.97 12.28 -9.75
CA SER A 268 -10.76 10.92 -9.25
C SER A 268 -11.86 10.52 -8.26
N LEU A 269 -12.28 11.44 -7.39
CA LEU A 269 -13.38 11.24 -6.45
C LEU A 269 -14.72 11.09 -7.17
N GLU A 270 -15.01 11.87 -8.21
CA GLU A 270 -16.22 11.74 -9.02
C GLU A 270 -16.31 10.35 -9.65
N LYS A 271 -15.20 9.86 -10.20
CA LYS A 271 -15.12 8.50 -10.74
C LYS A 271 -15.31 7.44 -9.65
N PHE A 272 -14.69 7.62 -8.50
CA PHE A 272 -14.72 6.67 -7.39
C PHE A 272 -16.11 6.55 -6.75
N PHE A 273 -16.78 7.68 -6.49
CA PHE A 273 -18.09 7.69 -5.86
C PHE A 273 -19.26 7.60 -6.84
N GLY A 274 -19.03 7.82 -8.15
CA GLY A 274 -20.10 7.89 -9.14
C GLY A 274 -21.06 9.07 -8.93
N LYS A 275 -20.61 10.11 -8.20
CA LYS A 275 -21.40 11.29 -7.79
C LYS A 275 -20.67 12.58 -8.14
N SER A 276 -21.41 13.68 -8.25
CA SER A 276 -20.79 15.00 -8.41
C SER A 276 -20.09 15.40 -7.10
N ILE A 277 -18.87 15.93 -7.20
CA ILE A 277 -18.07 16.30 -6.03
C ILE A 277 -17.85 17.81 -5.99
N PHE A 278 -18.24 18.43 -4.87
CA PHE A 278 -17.79 19.76 -4.47
C PHE A 278 -16.64 19.60 -3.46
N LEU A 279 -15.42 19.95 -3.86
CA LEU A 279 -14.21 19.75 -3.06
C LEU A 279 -13.53 21.08 -2.74
N GLU A 280 -13.49 21.43 -1.46
CA GLU A 280 -12.71 22.54 -0.93
C GLU A 280 -11.49 22.00 -0.17
N ILE A 281 -10.31 22.54 -0.48
CA ILE A 281 -9.05 22.14 0.16
C ILE A 281 -8.37 23.37 0.75
N PHE A 282 -8.06 23.31 2.04
CA PHE A 282 -7.26 24.29 2.75
C PHE A 282 -5.87 23.76 3.05
N VAL A 283 -4.90 24.66 3.25
CA VAL A 283 -3.53 24.28 3.66
C VAL A 283 -3.22 24.95 5.00
N LYS A 284 -2.97 24.14 6.03
CA LYS A 284 -2.65 24.59 7.39
C LYS A 284 -1.27 24.07 7.80
N VAL A 285 -0.61 24.77 8.71
CA VAL A 285 0.66 24.31 9.30
C VAL A 285 0.33 23.61 10.62
N ASP A 286 0.77 22.35 10.75
CA ASP A 286 0.83 21.63 12.02
C ASP A 286 2.30 21.28 12.26
N LYS A 287 2.93 22.07 13.13
CA LYS A 287 4.38 22.10 13.26
C LYS A 287 4.92 20.77 13.78
N ASP A 288 5.88 20.20 13.04
CA ASP A 288 6.59 18.96 13.39
C ASP A 288 5.65 17.78 13.70
N TRP A 289 4.48 17.73 13.04
CA TRP A 289 3.43 16.75 13.34
C TRP A 289 3.90 15.30 13.24
N ARG A 290 4.86 14.98 12.35
CA ARG A 290 5.42 13.62 12.20
C ARG A 290 6.20 13.10 13.42
N GLN A 291 6.52 13.99 14.36
CA GLN A 291 7.19 13.69 15.63
C GLN A 291 6.26 13.81 16.85
N SER A 292 5.00 14.17 16.65
CA SER A 292 4.04 14.44 17.72
C SER A 292 3.14 13.23 17.96
N ASP A 293 3.19 12.64 19.16
CA ASP A 293 2.32 11.50 19.52
C ASP A 293 0.85 11.88 19.48
N ARG A 294 0.54 13.12 19.86
CA ARG A 294 -0.81 13.67 19.78
C ARG A 294 -1.29 13.69 18.32
N ALA A 295 -0.44 14.12 17.40
CA ALA A 295 -0.76 14.14 15.97
C ALA A 295 -0.90 12.70 15.43
N MET A 296 0.02 11.80 15.78
CA MET A 296 -0.05 10.38 15.39
C MET A 296 -1.41 9.77 15.78
N LYS A 297 -1.83 9.98 17.03
CA LYS A 297 -3.14 9.53 17.51
C LYS A 297 -4.29 10.19 16.74
N SER A 298 -4.24 11.50 16.56
CA SER A 298 -5.31 12.26 15.90
C SER A 298 -5.48 11.90 14.42
N TYR A 299 -4.40 11.48 13.75
CA TYR A 299 -4.40 11.14 12.33
C TYR A 299 -4.54 9.63 12.08
N GLY A 300 -4.77 8.83 13.13
CA GLY A 300 -5.03 7.39 13.00
C GLY A 300 -3.78 6.55 12.72
N TYR A 301 -2.61 7.00 13.17
CA TYR A 301 -1.35 6.26 13.09
C TYR A 301 -1.06 5.40 14.32
N GLN A 302 -2.02 5.17 15.21
CA GLN A 302 -1.85 4.23 16.32
C GLN A 302 -2.62 2.94 16.04
N LEU A 303 -2.02 1.80 16.40
CA LEU A 303 -2.73 0.54 16.50
C LEU A 303 -3.79 0.67 17.61
N GLU A 304 -5.01 0.21 17.33
CA GLU A 304 -6.07 0.07 18.33
C GLU A 304 -5.79 -1.07 19.32
#